data_AF-A0A1I0Q1W7-F1
#
_entry.id   AF-A0A1I0Q1W7-F1
#
_cell.length_a   1.000
_cell.length_b   1.000
_cell.length_c   1.000
_cell.angle_alpha   90.00
_cell.angle_beta   90.00
_cell.angle_gamma   90.00
#
_symmetry.space_group_name_H-M   'P 1'
#
loop_
_entity.id
_entity.type
_entity.pdbx_description
1 polymer ?
#
loop_
_entity_poly.entity_id
_entity_poly.type
_entity_poly.pdbx_seq_one_letter_code
_entity_poly.pdbx_strand_id
1 'polypeptide(L)'
;MKVKIQTMLGDIVVRLYDETPIHRDNFVKLVRDGYYDGTLFHRVIKDFMIQGGDPDSKGAPAGKTLGVGGPSYTLEAEIKDGLFHKRGALAAARQGDEVNPERRSSGSQFYIVWGQVYNEGQLRQFSKQLKMQKIQSAFNQLAAQHRDEIMQMRRERNRAGLQELQDKLAAEAEAQVTGEGLTEEQRTIYSTIGGTPHLDGQYTVFGEVEEGLHVVEMIQGSATGRGDRPIDDIEMKMSIID
;
A
#
# COMPACT_ATOMS: atom_id res chain seq x y z
N MET A 1 -6.69 11.78 -14.79
CA MET A 1 -8.01 11.10 -14.71
C MET A 1 -8.52 11.20 -13.28
N LYS A 2 -9.82 11.44 -13.08
CA LYS A 2 -10.41 11.51 -11.74
C LYS A 2 -11.57 10.52 -11.57
N VAL A 3 -11.76 10.05 -10.34
CA VAL A 3 -12.89 9.19 -9.95
C VAL A 3 -13.59 9.84 -8.78
N LYS A 4 -14.91 9.95 -8.88
CA LYS A 4 -15.77 10.31 -7.75
C LYS A 4 -16.24 9.04 -7.06
N ILE A 5 -16.07 8.99 -5.74
CA ILE A 5 -16.58 7.97 -4.84
C ILE A 5 -17.68 8.61 -4.02
N GLN A 6 -18.92 8.23 -4.28
CA GLN A 6 -20.10 8.76 -3.60
C GLN A 6 -20.47 7.85 -2.45
N THR A 7 -20.71 8.43 -1.27
CA THR A 7 -21.19 7.73 -0.08
C THR A 7 -22.33 8.52 0.57
N MET A 8 -23.03 7.92 1.51
CA MET A 8 -24.00 8.62 2.35
C MET A 8 -23.40 9.71 3.26
N LEU A 9 -22.08 9.70 3.48
CA LEU A 9 -21.35 10.71 4.24
C LEU A 9 -20.82 11.86 3.35
N GLY A 10 -20.97 11.75 2.03
CA GLY A 10 -20.50 12.74 1.06
C GLY A 10 -19.68 12.14 -0.08
N ASP A 11 -19.22 13.01 -0.96
CA ASP A 11 -18.41 12.67 -2.13
C ASP A 11 -16.91 12.81 -1.82
N ILE A 12 -16.12 11.85 -2.30
CA ILE A 12 -14.64 11.90 -2.33
C ILE A 12 -14.23 11.91 -3.80
N VAL A 13 -13.37 12.84 -4.21
CA VAL A 13 -12.76 12.85 -5.54
C VAL A 13 -11.30 12.44 -5.42
N VAL A 14 -10.93 11.38 -6.13
CA VAL A 14 -9.53 10.94 -6.23
C VAL A 14 -8.98 11.21 -7.63
N ARG A 15 -7.78 11.80 -7.70
CA ARG A 15 -6.98 11.83 -8.92
C ARG A 15 -6.11 10.59 -8.99
N LEU A 16 -6.08 9.96 -10.16
CA LEU A 16 -5.22 8.82 -10.44
C LEU A 16 -3.90 9.28 -11.08
N TYR A 17 -2.82 8.60 -10.75
CA TYR A 17 -1.47 8.89 -11.23
C TYR A 17 -1.16 8.17 -12.55
N ASP A 18 -0.39 8.83 -13.42
CA ASP A 18 -0.01 8.28 -14.73
C ASP A 18 1.23 7.37 -14.65
N GLU A 19 1.99 7.50 -13.56
CA GLU A 19 3.18 6.72 -13.21
C GLU A 19 2.85 5.27 -12.83
N THR A 20 1.58 4.99 -12.53
CA THR A 20 1.05 3.66 -12.19
C THR A 20 -0.06 3.23 -13.16
N PRO A 21 0.26 3.07 -14.46
CA PRO A 21 -0.75 2.82 -15.49
C PRO A 21 -1.51 1.51 -15.30
N ILE A 22 -0.89 0.44 -14.78
CA ILE A 22 -1.57 -0.85 -14.58
C ILE A 22 -2.70 -0.68 -13.55
N HIS A 23 -2.43 -0.02 -12.44
CA HIS A 23 -3.43 0.23 -11.40
C HIS A 23 -4.46 1.27 -11.84
N ARG A 24 -4.02 2.37 -12.45
CA ARG A 24 -4.92 3.42 -12.97
C ARG A 24 -5.92 2.83 -13.95
N ASP A 25 -5.45 2.11 -14.97
CA ASP A 25 -6.29 1.62 -16.05
C ASP A 25 -7.22 0.50 -15.58
N ASN A 26 -6.74 -0.38 -14.69
CA ASN A 26 -7.59 -1.38 -14.03
C ASN A 26 -8.68 -0.71 -13.17
N PHE A 27 -8.32 0.29 -12.35
CA PHE A 27 -9.28 0.99 -11.50
C PHE A 27 -10.35 1.69 -12.35
N VAL A 28 -9.95 2.39 -13.42
CA VAL A 28 -10.88 3.03 -14.37
C VAL A 28 -11.79 2.01 -15.05
N LYS A 29 -11.25 0.87 -15.49
CA LYS A 29 -12.04 -0.22 -16.07
C LYS A 29 -13.11 -0.71 -15.08
N LEU A 30 -12.72 -1.03 -13.85
CA LEU A 30 -13.64 -1.53 -12.83
C LEU A 30 -14.72 -0.49 -12.45
N VAL A 31 -14.38 0.80 -12.42
CA VAL A 31 -15.37 1.87 -12.25
C VAL A 31 -16.36 1.91 -13.41
N ARG A 32 -15.88 1.85 -14.66
CA ARG A 32 -16.74 1.85 -15.87
C ARG A 32 -17.66 0.62 -15.94
N ASP A 33 -17.17 -0.52 -15.46
CA ASP A 33 -17.92 -1.77 -15.40
C ASP A 33 -18.97 -1.79 -14.26
N GLY A 34 -19.05 -0.72 -13.44
CA GLY A 34 -19.93 -0.67 -12.26
C GLY A 34 -19.51 -1.64 -11.15
N TYR A 35 -18.25 -2.11 -11.17
CA TYR A 35 -17.76 -3.14 -10.26
C TYR A 35 -17.80 -2.70 -8.79
N TYR A 36 -17.49 -1.43 -8.52
CA TYR A 36 -17.46 -0.88 -7.16
C TYR A 36 -18.83 -0.50 -6.60
N ASP A 37 -19.85 -0.37 -7.45
CA ASP A 37 -21.17 0.07 -7.03
C ASP A 37 -21.79 -0.96 -6.08
N GLY A 38 -22.18 -0.48 -4.90
CA GLY A 38 -22.72 -1.30 -3.81
C GLY A 38 -21.66 -1.94 -2.91
N THR A 39 -20.36 -1.76 -3.20
CA THR A 39 -19.31 -2.24 -2.28
C THR A 39 -19.20 -1.34 -1.05
N LEU A 40 -18.69 -1.90 0.05
CA LEU A 40 -18.53 -1.20 1.31
C LEU A 40 -17.08 -0.76 1.54
N PHE A 41 -16.91 0.33 2.29
CA PHE A 41 -15.70 0.50 3.11
C PHE A 41 -15.74 -0.52 4.25
N HIS A 42 -15.27 -1.73 3.96
CA HIS A 42 -15.46 -2.91 4.81
C HIS A 42 -14.45 -3.01 5.96
N ARG A 43 -13.40 -2.17 5.96
CA ARG A 43 -12.40 -2.11 7.02
C ARG A 43 -11.91 -0.68 7.21
N VAL A 44 -12.08 -0.16 8.43
CA VAL A 44 -11.77 1.22 8.79
C VAL A 44 -10.97 1.23 10.08
N ILE A 45 -9.75 1.77 10.03
CA ILE A 45 -8.89 1.84 11.21
C ILE A 45 -8.56 3.30 11.45
N LYS A 46 -9.04 3.80 12.59
CA LYS A 46 -8.77 5.17 13.05
C LYS A 46 -7.27 5.42 13.04
N ASP A 47 -6.88 6.61 12.57
CA ASP A 47 -5.47 7.02 12.50
C ASP A 47 -4.60 6.19 11.53
N PHE A 48 -5.22 5.38 10.67
CA PHE A 48 -4.51 4.54 9.70
C PHE A 48 -5.08 4.69 8.29
N MET A 49 -6.21 4.05 7.97
CA MET A 49 -6.77 4.03 6.62
C MET A 49 -8.25 3.60 6.59
N ILE A 50 -8.90 3.86 5.46
CA ILE A 50 -10.23 3.33 5.10
C ILE A 50 -10.07 2.43 3.87
N GLN A 51 -10.52 1.17 3.94
CA GLN A 51 -10.31 0.15 2.92
C GLN A 51 -11.65 -0.30 2.32
N GLY A 52 -11.68 -0.41 1.00
CA GLY A 52 -12.86 -0.76 0.20
C GLY A 52 -12.51 -1.64 -1.01
N GLY A 53 -13.48 -1.82 -1.90
CA GLY A 53 -13.27 -2.53 -3.18
C GLY A 53 -13.37 -4.06 -3.13
N ASP A 54 -13.90 -4.63 -2.05
CA ASP A 54 -14.23 -6.05 -1.96
C ASP A 54 -15.64 -6.32 -2.54
N PRO A 55 -15.79 -7.10 -3.64
CA PRO A 55 -17.10 -7.42 -4.21
C PRO A 55 -18.00 -8.24 -3.26
N ASP A 56 -17.43 -9.01 -2.34
CA ASP A 56 -18.20 -9.86 -1.41
C ASP A 56 -18.93 -9.05 -0.32
N SER A 57 -18.61 -7.75 -0.24
CA SER A 57 -19.25 -6.79 0.66
C SER A 57 -20.63 -6.32 0.18
N LYS A 58 -20.96 -6.50 -1.10
CA LYS A 58 -22.26 -6.11 -1.66
C LYS A 58 -23.40 -6.87 -0.99
N GLY A 59 -24.27 -6.15 -0.29
CA GLY A 59 -25.39 -6.76 0.45
C GLY A 59 -24.96 -7.75 1.54
N ALA A 60 -23.71 -7.67 2.01
CA ALA A 60 -23.18 -8.59 3.01
C ALA A 60 -23.90 -8.41 4.36
N PRO A 61 -24.40 -9.49 4.99
CA PRO A 61 -25.03 -9.37 6.30
C PRO A 61 -24.04 -8.83 7.34
N ALA A 62 -24.56 -8.17 8.36
CA ALA A 62 -23.76 -7.67 9.48
C ALA A 62 -22.92 -8.80 10.09
N GLY A 63 -21.66 -8.51 10.38
CA GLY A 63 -20.72 -9.48 10.96
C GLY A 63 -20.11 -10.50 9.99
N LYS A 64 -20.49 -10.53 8.71
CA LYS A 64 -19.76 -11.30 7.69
C LYS A 64 -18.31 -10.80 7.62
N THR A 65 -17.37 -11.74 7.65
CA THR A 65 -15.95 -11.44 7.40
C THR A 65 -15.76 -11.06 5.93
N LEU A 66 -15.11 -9.92 5.71
CA LEU A 66 -14.83 -9.31 4.41
C LEU A 66 -13.33 -9.04 4.28
N GLY A 67 -12.89 -8.57 3.12
CA GLY A 67 -11.50 -8.29 2.77
C GLY A 67 -10.79 -9.45 2.07
N VAL A 68 -11.51 -10.52 1.72
CA VAL A 68 -10.96 -11.70 1.02
C VAL A 68 -11.44 -11.84 -0.41
N GLY A 69 -12.46 -11.09 -0.82
CA GLY A 69 -12.97 -11.12 -2.19
C GLY A 69 -12.14 -10.26 -3.14
N GLY A 70 -12.41 -10.43 -4.44
CA GLY A 70 -11.73 -9.74 -5.52
C GLY A 70 -11.96 -10.46 -6.85
N PRO A 71 -11.49 -9.89 -7.97
CA PRO A 71 -11.50 -10.60 -9.23
C PRO A 71 -10.49 -11.78 -9.18
N SER A 72 -10.55 -12.67 -10.17
CA SER A 72 -9.66 -13.85 -10.26
C SER A 72 -8.18 -13.53 -10.54
N TYR A 73 -7.82 -12.24 -10.63
CA TYR A 73 -6.49 -11.76 -10.99
C TYR A 73 -5.93 -10.79 -9.94
N THR A 74 -4.61 -10.68 -9.92
CA THR A 74 -3.84 -9.70 -9.15
C THR A 74 -3.01 -8.85 -10.10
N LEU A 75 -2.59 -7.66 -9.64
CA LEU A 75 -1.78 -6.74 -10.44
C LEU A 75 -0.31 -6.81 -10.02
N GLU A 76 0.59 -6.64 -10.99
CA GLU A 76 2.01 -6.45 -10.68
C GLU A 76 2.19 -5.11 -9.94
N ALA A 77 3.02 -5.10 -8.90
CA ALA A 77 3.22 -3.91 -8.07
C ALA A 77 3.97 -2.81 -8.85
N GLU A 78 3.41 -1.60 -8.86
CA GLU A 78 4.02 -0.40 -9.45
C GLU A 78 4.56 0.52 -8.34
N ILE A 79 5.62 0.08 -7.66
CA ILE A 79 6.24 0.85 -6.57
C ILE A 79 7.11 1.97 -7.15
N LYS A 80 6.88 3.21 -6.73
CA LYS A 80 7.61 4.41 -7.18
C LYS A 80 8.11 5.22 -5.99
N ASP A 81 9.39 5.60 -5.97
CA ASP A 81 9.99 6.33 -4.83
C ASP A 81 9.30 7.67 -4.53
N GLY A 82 8.73 8.33 -5.55
CA GLY A 82 8.00 9.60 -5.39
C GLY A 82 6.53 9.45 -4.98
N LEU A 83 5.98 8.24 -4.94
CA LEU A 83 4.58 7.98 -4.59
C LEU A 83 4.53 7.26 -3.24
N PHE A 84 4.15 7.99 -2.20
CA PHE A 84 4.25 7.55 -0.81
C PHE A 84 2.95 7.79 -0.04
N HIS A 85 2.84 7.18 1.12
CA HIS A 85 1.58 7.03 1.85
C HIS A 85 1.27 8.24 2.75
N LYS A 86 1.26 9.44 2.17
CA LYS A 86 0.74 10.65 2.82
C LYS A 86 -0.77 10.54 3.06
N ARG A 87 -1.31 11.31 3.99
CA ARG A 87 -2.77 11.44 4.18
C ARG A 87 -3.45 11.78 2.85
N GLY A 88 -4.53 11.08 2.53
CA GLY A 88 -5.26 11.18 1.28
C GLY A 88 -4.69 10.32 0.14
N ALA A 89 -3.54 9.66 0.29
CA ALA A 89 -3.03 8.75 -0.73
C ALA A 89 -3.99 7.58 -0.97
N LEU A 90 -4.24 7.24 -2.24
CA LEU A 90 -5.00 6.10 -2.69
C LEU A 90 -4.02 4.98 -3.08
N ALA A 91 -4.12 3.84 -2.41
CA ALA A 91 -3.18 2.74 -2.60
C ALA A 91 -3.88 1.37 -2.66
N ALA A 92 -3.22 0.41 -3.29
CA ALA A 92 -3.77 -0.91 -3.53
C ALA A 92 -3.53 -1.83 -2.32
N ALA A 93 -4.55 -2.57 -1.90
CA ALA A 93 -4.41 -3.59 -0.87
C ALA A 93 -3.70 -4.83 -1.44
N ARG A 94 -3.09 -5.64 -0.57
CA ARG A 94 -2.53 -6.96 -0.94
C ARG A 94 -2.50 -7.89 0.26
N GLN A 95 -2.35 -9.18 -0.01
CA GLN A 95 -2.00 -10.16 1.01
C GLN A 95 -0.56 -9.95 1.50
N GLY A 96 -0.27 -10.40 2.72
CA GLY A 96 1.06 -10.32 3.33
C GLY A 96 2.09 -11.19 2.61
N ASP A 97 3.37 -10.86 2.79
CA ASP A 97 4.51 -11.43 2.04
C ASP A 97 4.62 -12.96 2.17
N GLU A 98 4.16 -13.56 3.28
CA GLU A 98 4.15 -15.02 3.47
C GLU A 98 3.28 -15.75 2.45
N VAL A 99 2.17 -15.14 2.04
CA VAL A 99 1.24 -15.68 1.04
C VAL A 99 1.52 -15.08 -0.34
N ASN A 100 1.98 -13.83 -0.39
CA ASN A 100 2.21 -13.05 -1.59
C ASN A 100 3.63 -12.45 -1.61
N PRO A 101 4.66 -13.29 -1.82
CA PRO A 101 6.06 -12.85 -1.75
C PRO A 101 6.44 -11.89 -2.88
N GLU A 102 5.74 -11.95 -4.01
CA GLU A 102 5.89 -11.01 -5.14
C GLU A 102 5.19 -9.67 -4.89
N ARG A 103 4.49 -9.53 -3.75
CA ARG A 103 3.76 -8.32 -3.34
C ARG A 103 2.77 -7.81 -4.38
N ARG A 104 2.21 -8.70 -5.17
CA ARG A 104 1.19 -8.37 -6.18
C ARG A 104 -0.02 -7.73 -5.50
N SER A 105 -0.56 -6.67 -6.09
CA SER A 105 -1.73 -5.99 -5.56
C SER A 105 -3.00 -6.81 -5.78
N SER A 106 -3.97 -6.66 -4.88
CA SER A 106 -5.35 -7.07 -5.10
C SER A 106 -5.86 -6.47 -6.41
N GLY A 107 -6.64 -7.24 -7.16
CA GLY A 107 -7.20 -6.77 -8.43
C GLY A 107 -8.26 -5.67 -8.27
N SER A 108 -8.86 -5.50 -7.09
CA SER A 108 -9.89 -4.46 -6.86
C SER A 108 -9.84 -3.77 -5.51
N GLN A 109 -9.27 -4.38 -4.47
CA GLN A 109 -9.28 -3.76 -3.14
C GLN A 109 -8.26 -2.63 -3.05
N PHE A 110 -8.69 -1.50 -2.48
CA PHE A 110 -7.90 -0.30 -2.30
C PHE A 110 -8.12 0.27 -0.90
N TYR A 111 -7.24 1.18 -0.49
CA TYR A 111 -7.44 2.00 0.70
C TYR A 111 -7.07 3.45 0.46
N ILE A 112 -7.70 4.34 1.22
CA ILE A 112 -7.34 5.75 1.32
C ILE A 112 -6.65 5.95 2.67
N VAL A 113 -5.45 6.52 2.64
CA VAL A 113 -4.65 6.76 3.83
C VAL A 113 -5.23 7.92 4.63
N TRP A 114 -5.36 7.73 5.94
CA TRP A 114 -5.53 8.84 6.89
C TRP A 114 -4.23 9.10 7.65
N GLY A 115 -3.73 8.08 8.34
CA GLY A 115 -2.45 8.13 9.05
C GLY A 115 -2.38 9.13 10.21
N GLN A 116 -1.18 9.24 10.78
CA GLN A 116 -0.86 10.14 11.89
C GLN A 116 0.25 11.12 11.51
N VAL A 117 0.36 12.19 12.30
CA VAL A 117 1.52 13.08 12.29
C VAL A 117 2.59 12.50 13.22
N TYR A 118 3.85 12.56 12.78
CA TYR A 118 4.98 11.99 13.50
C TYR A 118 5.94 13.08 13.98
N ASN A 119 6.49 12.88 15.17
CA ASN A 119 7.57 13.73 15.65
C ASN A 119 8.92 13.31 15.06
N GLU A 120 9.91 14.19 15.17
CA GLU A 120 11.27 13.99 14.69
C GLU A 120 11.93 12.69 15.17
N GLY A 121 11.69 12.27 16.41
CA GLY A 121 12.22 11.03 16.96
C GLY A 121 11.68 9.80 16.25
N GLN A 122 10.37 9.76 16.03
CA GLN A 122 9.68 8.70 15.29
C GLN A 122 10.13 8.67 13.83
N LEU A 123 10.21 9.82 13.17
CA LEU A 123 10.66 9.91 11.77
C LEU A 123 12.08 9.42 11.59
N ARG A 124 13.01 9.73 12.52
CA ARG A 124 14.37 9.16 12.48
C ARG A 124 14.37 7.64 12.59
N GLN A 125 13.54 7.07 13.46
CA GLN A 125 13.42 5.62 13.60
C GLN A 125 12.87 4.97 12.32
N PHE A 126 11.80 5.53 11.75
CA PHE A 126 11.24 5.04 10.49
C PHE A 126 12.23 5.18 9.33
N SER A 127 12.92 6.31 9.23
CA SER A 127 13.95 6.54 8.21
C SER A 127 15.03 5.45 8.28
N LYS A 128 15.53 5.13 9.49
CA LYS A 128 16.49 4.05 9.70
C LYS A 128 15.92 2.69 9.30
N GLN A 129 14.69 2.37 9.69
CA GLN A 129 14.05 1.11 9.32
C GLN A 129 13.87 0.97 7.81
N LEU A 130 13.39 2.01 7.13
CA LEU A 130 13.23 2.05 5.67
C LEU A 130 14.57 1.87 4.96
N LYS A 131 15.64 2.52 5.46
CA LYS A 131 16.99 2.33 4.92
C LYS A 131 17.42 0.85 5.04
N MET A 132 17.24 0.24 6.22
CA MET A 132 17.57 -1.19 6.40
C MET A 132 16.73 -2.11 5.50
N GLN A 133 15.46 -1.80 5.29
CA GLN A 133 14.61 -2.55 4.36
C GLN A 133 15.08 -2.42 2.90
N LYS A 134 15.48 -1.22 2.46
CA LYS A 134 16.08 -1.01 1.14
C LYS A 134 17.37 -1.82 0.97
N ILE A 135 18.25 -1.82 1.98
CA ILE A 135 19.49 -2.60 1.99
C ILE A 135 19.18 -4.10 1.90
N GLN A 136 18.24 -4.59 2.71
CA GLN A 136 17.84 -6.00 2.68
C GLN A 136 17.25 -6.40 1.31
N SER A 137 16.47 -5.53 0.68
CA SER A 137 15.90 -5.77 -0.65
C SER A 137 17.00 -5.85 -1.71
N ALA A 138 17.95 -4.90 -1.72
CA ALA A 138 19.10 -4.93 -2.61
C ALA A 138 19.94 -6.19 -2.40
N PHE A 139 20.20 -6.57 -1.14
CA PHE A 139 20.89 -7.81 -0.80
C PHE A 139 20.17 -9.05 -1.34
N ASN A 140 18.85 -9.14 -1.17
CA ASN A 140 18.06 -10.27 -1.66
C ASN A 140 18.10 -10.38 -3.19
N GLN A 141 18.05 -9.24 -3.90
CA GLN A 141 18.17 -9.20 -5.36
C GLN A 141 19.54 -9.67 -5.83
N LEU A 142 20.62 -9.17 -5.21
CA LEU A 142 21.98 -9.62 -5.47
C LEU A 142 22.14 -11.12 -5.17
N ALA A 143 21.67 -11.59 -4.02
CA ALA A 143 21.72 -12.99 -3.65
C ALA A 143 20.96 -13.90 -4.63
N ALA A 144 19.84 -13.43 -5.19
CA ALA A 144 19.10 -14.17 -6.22
C ALA A 144 19.90 -14.31 -7.52
N GLN A 145 20.70 -13.31 -7.90
CA GLN A 145 21.61 -13.38 -9.05
C GLN A 145 22.77 -14.37 -8.82
N HIS A 146 23.20 -14.54 -7.56
CA HIS A 146 24.25 -15.48 -7.15
C HIS A 146 23.72 -16.85 -6.68
N ARG A 147 22.46 -17.20 -7.00
CA ARG A 147 21.80 -18.39 -6.46
C ARG A 147 22.56 -19.69 -6.72
N ASP A 148 23.09 -19.87 -7.92
CA ASP A 148 23.78 -21.11 -8.31
C ASP A 148 25.12 -21.26 -7.57
N GLU A 149 25.87 -20.16 -7.44
CA GLU A 149 27.12 -20.11 -6.68
C GLU A 149 26.87 -20.41 -5.18
N ILE A 150 25.84 -19.79 -4.59
CA ILE A 150 25.43 -20.06 -3.20
C ILE A 150 25.09 -21.54 -3.02
N MET A 151 24.33 -22.13 -3.95
CA MET A 151 23.94 -23.54 -3.88
C MET A 151 25.13 -24.48 -4.06
N GLN A 152 26.10 -24.14 -4.91
CA GLN A 152 27.33 -24.90 -5.07
C GLN A 152 28.17 -24.89 -3.79
N MET A 153 28.45 -23.71 -3.22
CA MET A 153 29.23 -23.59 -1.98
C MET A 153 28.57 -24.33 -0.80
N ARG A 154 27.22 -24.34 -0.74
CA ARG A 154 26.47 -25.13 0.25
C ARG A 154 26.69 -26.63 0.08
N ARG A 155 26.68 -27.15 -1.15
CA ARG A 155 26.93 -28.58 -1.45
C ARG A 155 28.36 -28.98 -1.07
N GLU A 156 29.32 -28.11 -1.33
CA GLU A 156 30.74 -28.29 -1.00
C GLU A 156 31.06 -28.07 0.48
N ARG A 157 30.07 -27.64 1.29
CA ARG A 157 30.25 -27.23 2.70
C ARG A 157 31.29 -26.12 2.87
N ASN A 158 31.48 -25.28 1.86
CA ASN A 158 32.40 -24.15 1.87
C ASN A 158 31.83 -22.99 2.69
N ARG A 159 31.95 -23.07 4.02
CA ARG A 159 31.45 -22.03 4.94
C ARG A 159 32.20 -20.71 4.79
N ALA A 160 33.51 -20.75 4.55
CA ALA A 160 34.33 -19.55 4.39
C ALA A 160 33.92 -18.76 3.13
N GLY A 161 33.76 -19.44 2.00
CA GLY A 161 33.29 -18.81 0.76
C GLY A 161 31.87 -18.25 0.87
N LEU A 162 30.97 -18.95 1.57
CA LEU A 162 29.62 -18.42 1.83
C LEU A 162 29.65 -17.14 2.65
N GLN A 163 30.52 -17.05 3.66
CA GLN A 163 30.68 -15.84 4.47
C GLN A 163 31.26 -14.70 3.66
N GLU A 164 32.32 -14.95 2.88
CA GLU A 164 32.95 -13.93 2.03
C GLU A 164 31.99 -13.38 0.98
N LEU A 165 31.23 -14.27 0.32
CA LEU A 165 30.18 -13.85 -0.61
C LEU A 165 29.10 -13.05 0.10
N GLN A 166 28.64 -13.49 1.27
CA GLN A 166 27.65 -12.75 2.07
C GLN A 166 28.13 -11.34 2.42
N ASP A 167 29.36 -11.20 2.89
CA ASP A 167 29.94 -9.89 3.28
C ASP A 167 30.09 -8.97 2.05
N LYS A 168 30.52 -9.53 0.91
CA LYS A 168 30.59 -8.80 -0.37
C LYS A 168 29.21 -8.30 -0.81
N LEU A 169 28.20 -9.18 -0.82
CA LEU A 169 26.85 -8.82 -1.23
C LEU A 169 26.21 -7.80 -0.28
N ALA A 170 26.50 -7.89 1.03
CA ALA A 170 26.04 -6.92 2.01
C ALA A 170 26.65 -5.53 1.77
N ALA A 171 27.97 -5.46 1.55
CA ALA A 171 28.65 -4.20 1.24
C ALA A 171 28.15 -3.58 -0.08
N GLU A 172 27.92 -4.40 -1.11
CA GLU A 172 27.36 -3.94 -2.38
C GLU A 172 25.92 -3.44 -2.23
N ALA A 173 25.08 -4.15 -1.47
CA ALA A 173 23.72 -3.73 -1.16
C ALA A 173 23.68 -2.39 -0.40
N GLU A 174 24.56 -2.18 0.57
CA GLU A 174 24.70 -0.91 1.28
C GLU A 174 25.12 0.22 0.34
N ALA A 175 26.05 -0.04 -0.58
CA ALA A 175 26.52 0.96 -1.55
C ALA A 175 25.44 1.36 -2.57
N GLN A 176 24.50 0.47 -2.89
CA GLN A 176 23.37 0.76 -3.78
C GLN A 176 22.31 1.67 -3.14
N VAL A 177 22.22 1.70 -1.80
CA VAL A 177 21.19 2.47 -1.09
C VAL A 177 21.74 3.83 -0.69
N THR A 178 21.33 4.86 -1.45
CA THR A 178 21.65 6.26 -1.16
C THR A 178 20.64 6.88 -0.19
N GLY A 179 21.09 7.85 0.60
CA GLY A 179 20.26 8.59 1.56
C GLY A 179 20.08 7.90 2.92
N GLU A 180 19.25 8.53 3.77
CA GLU A 180 19.00 8.09 5.16
C GLU A 180 17.66 7.37 5.35
N GLY A 181 16.95 7.04 4.28
CA GLY A 181 15.60 6.48 4.31
C GLY A 181 14.58 7.46 3.72
N LEU A 182 13.85 8.18 4.58
CA LEU A 182 12.88 9.18 4.16
C LEU A 182 13.56 10.41 3.53
N THR A 183 12.97 10.93 2.46
CA THR A 183 13.36 12.21 1.87
C THR A 183 12.95 13.39 2.76
N GLU A 184 13.51 14.57 2.51
CA GLU A 184 13.13 15.79 3.24
C GLU A 184 11.66 16.16 3.03
N GLU A 185 11.16 15.96 1.81
CA GLU A 185 9.75 16.13 1.49
C GLU A 185 8.88 15.16 2.31
N GLN A 186 9.22 13.87 2.33
CA GLN A 186 8.48 12.88 3.12
C GLN A 186 8.49 13.23 4.61
N ARG A 187 9.64 13.64 5.16
CA ARG A 187 9.74 14.09 6.56
C ARG A 187 8.84 15.28 6.85
N THR A 188 8.84 16.27 5.96
CA THR A 188 7.99 17.46 6.09
C THR A 188 6.52 17.08 6.05
N ILE A 189 6.10 16.24 5.10
CA ILE A 189 4.71 15.81 4.97
C ILE A 189 4.28 14.98 6.18
N TYR A 190 5.07 14.01 6.61
CA TYR A 190 4.74 13.15 7.75
C TYR A 190 4.75 13.88 9.10
N SER A 191 5.49 14.98 9.24
CA SER A 191 5.49 15.82 10.45
C SER A 191 4.42 16.91 10.48
N THR A 192 3.75 17.19 9.36
CA THR A 192 2.76 18.28 9.28
C THR A 192 1.37 17.79 8.89
N ILE A 193 1.26 17.04 7.80
CA ILE A 193 0.00 16.53 7.25
C ILE A 193 -0.28 15.12 7.78
N GLY A 194 0.77 14.30 7.91
CA GLY A 194 0.70 12.92 8.38
C GLY A 194 0.56 11.88 7.28
N GLY A 195 0.48 10.62 7.69
CA GLY A 195 0.40 9.46 6.79
C GLY A 195 0.88 8.17 7.43
N THR A 196 1.39 7.25 6.61
CA THR A 196 1.76 5.88 7.02
C THR A 196 3.12 5.46 6.44
N PRO A 197 4.24 6.06 6.89
CA PRO A 197 5.58 5.85 6.31
C PRO A 197 6.04 4.39 6.28
N HIS A 198 5.53 3.55 7.17
CA HIS A 198 5.88 2.12 7.22
C HIS A 198 5.32 1.32 6.03
N LEU A 199 4.41 1.89 5.23
CA LEU A 199 3.90 1.29 3.99
C LEU A 199 4.70 1.71 2.76
N ASP A 200 5.58 2.71 2.86
CA ASP A 200 6.35 3.22 1.73
C ASP A 200 7.27 2.14 1.14
N GLY A 201 7.23 2.03 -0.18
CA GLY A 201 7.96 0.98 -0.91
C GLY A 201 7.36 -0.42 -0.79
N GLN A 202 6.24 -0.60 -0.08
CA GLN A 202 5.62 -1.91 0.17
C GLN A 202 4.28 -2.12 -0.56
N TYR A 203 3.60 -1.04 -0.93
CA TYR A 203 2.29 -1.03 -1.59
C TYR A 203 2.27 0.01 -2.71
N THR A 204 1.52 -0.26 -3.78
CA THR A 204 1.37 0.68 -4.88
C THR A 204 0.43 1.80 -4.50
N VAL A 205 0.95 3.02 -4.44
CA VAL A 205 0.17 4.26 -4.39
C VAL A 205 -0.13 4.67 -5.83
N PHE A 206 -1.41 4.74 -6.20
CA PHE A 206 -1.85 4.97 -7.59
C PHE A 206 -2.76 6.19 -7.76
N GLY A 207 -2.95 6.97 -6.69
CA GLY A 207 -3.68 8.22 -6.73
C GLY A 207 -3.69 8.94 -5.40
N GLU A 208 -4.50 9.99 -5.31
CA GLU A 208 -4.75 10.73 -4.07
C GLU A 208 -6.12 11.40 -4.08
N VAL A 209 -6.63 11.69 -2.89
CA VAL A 209 -7.82 12.53 -2.69
C VAL A 209 -7.48 13.98 -3.05
N GLU A 210 -8.24 14.55 -3.98
CA GLU A 210 -8.20 15.98 -4.31
C GLU A 210 -9.33 16.76 -3.63
N GLU A 211 -10.50 16.14 -3.47
CA GLU A 211 -11.66 16.75 -2.80
C GLU A 211 -12.32 15.72 -1.87
N GLY A 212 -12.94 16.19 -0.78
CA GLY A 212 -13.64 15.31 0.16
C GLY A 212 -12.76 14.68 1.24
N LEU A 213 -11.60 15.27 1.56
CA LEU A 213 -10.76 14.78 2.67
C LEU A 213 -11.50 14.76 4.02
N HIS A 214 -12.42 15.71 4.24
CA HIS A 214 -13.30 15.72 5.42
C HIS A 214 -14.28 14.53 5.43
N VAL A 215 -14.66 13.98 4.27
CA VAL A 215 -15.47 12.75 4.18
C VAL A 215 -14.63 11.55 4.59
N VAL A 216 -13.36 11.48 4.17
CA VAL A 216 -12.41 10.46 4.65
C VAL A 216 -12.26 10.52 6.17
N GLU A 217 -12.20 11.73 6.74
CA GLU A 217 -12.16 11.94 8.20
C GLU A 217 -13.42 11.42 8.90
N MET A 218 -14.61 11.67 8.35
CA MET A 218 -15.87 11.15 8.89
C MET A 218 -15.92 9.62 8.83
N ILE A 219 -15.50 9.02 7.70
CA ILE A 219 -15.45 7.56 7.56
C ILE A 219 -14.49 6.97 8.59
N GLN A 220 -13.25 7.47 8.70
CA GLN A 220 -12.27 6.91 9.65
C GLN A 220 -12.65 7.14 11.13
N GLY A 221 -13.49 8.13 11.40
CA GLY A 221 -14.07 8.37 12.73
C GLY A 221 -15.30 7.50 13.07
N SER A 222 -15.79 6.68 12.15
CA SER A 222 -16.96 5.83 12.37
C SER A 222 -16.69 4.73 13.38
N ALA A 223 -17.71 4.34 14.15
CA ALA A 223 -17.60 3.22 15.10
C ALA A 223 -17.42 1.90 14.34
N THR A 224 -16.49 1.06 14.79
CA THR A 224 -16.18 -0.21 14.15
C THR A 224 -16.43 -1.40 15.09
N GLY A 225 -16.83 -2.51 14.49
CA GLY A 225 -17.01 -3.79 15.15
C GLY A 225 -15.85 -4.75 14.88
N ARG A 226 -16.16 -6.05 14.85
CA ARG A 226 -15.17 -7.11 14.61
C ARG A 226 -14.52 -6.94 13.23
N GLY A 227 -13.19 -7.06 13.19
CA GLY A 227 -12.40 -6.95 11.95
C GLY A 227 -12.32 -5.52 11.41
N ASP A 228 -12.55 -4.53 12.28
CA ASP A 228 -12.55 -3.10 11.94
C ASP A 228 -13.61 -2.72 10.90
N ARG A 229 -14.65 -3.54 10.70
CA ARG A 229 -15.80 -3.20 9.85
C ARG A 229 -16.64 -2.12 10.53
N PRO A 230 -17.02 -1.02 9.85
CA PRO A 230 -18.00 -0.07 10.37
C PRO A 230 -19.27 -0.74 10.89
N ILE A 231 -19.82 -0.28 12.00
CA ILE A 231 -21.10 -0.79 12.55
C ILE A 231 -22.24 -0.47 11.58
N ASP A 232 -22.26 0.77 11.10
CA ASP A 232 -23.14 1.21 10.03
C ASP A 232 -22.39 1.08 8.70
N ASP A 233 -22.94 0.29 7.78
CA ASP A 233 -22.31 0.03 6.49
C ASP A 233 -22.19 1.31 5.65
N ILE A 234 -20.97 1.59 5.16
CA ILE A 234 -20.68 2.75 4.33
C ILE A 234 -20.52 2.26 2.89
N GLU A 235 -21.64 2.23 2.17
CA GLU A 235 -21.71 1.86 0.76
C GLU A 235 -21.12 2.95 -0.14
N MET A 236 -20.49 2.52 -1.25
CA MET A 236 -19.99 3.41 -2.28
C MET A 236 -20.61 3.18 -3.64
N LYS A 237 -20.71 4.27 -4.40
CA LYS A 237 -20.93 4.29 -5.85
C LYS A 237 -19.80 5.05 -6.52
N MET A 238 -19.31 4.59 -7.67
CA MET A 238 -18.20 5.25 -8.35
C MET A 238 -18.54 5.71 -9.76
N SER A 239 -17.98 6.85 -10.15
CA SER A 239 -18.05 7.35 -11.53
C SER A 239 -16.75 8.03 -11.94
N ILE A 240 -16.38 7.90 -13.21
CA ILE A 240 -15.33 8.73 -13.79
C ILE A 240 -15.85 10.16 -13.91
N ILE A 241 -15.00 11.14 -13.59
CA ILE A 241 -15.28 12.56 -13.81
C ILE A 241 -14.15 13.19 -14.62
N ASP A 242 -14.51 14.13 -15.49
CA ASP A 242 -13.59 14.88 -16.35
C ASP A 242 -12.80 15.95 -15.58
#